data_AF-A0A2A6BXD7-F1
#
_entry.id   AF-A0A2A6BXD7-F1
#
_cell.length_a   1.000
_cell.length_b   1.000
_cell.length_c   1.000
_cell.angle_alpha   90.00
_cell.angle_beta   90.00
_cell.angle_gamma   90.00
#
_symmetry.space_group_name_H-M   'P 1'
#
loop_
_entity.id
_entity.type
_entity.pdbx_description
1 polymer ?
#
loop_
_entity_poly.entity_id
_entity_poly.type
_entity_poly.pdbx_seq_one_letter_code
_entity_poly.pdbx_strand_id
1 'polypeptide(L)'
;MLSSNQMTPLDESLITLSMQDLSKLESLPRELVWMIIEYIPETVLDLRLASRSLKLSVDELAQTGQFMQELIIRRRDWLNPPELVIEVETLECYSKLFELRLKFGELFSELSKRISREEVDSEPSDYMKYTLPLTKNDDIPIILDYLRECMGRRIKTVRLLHVKDRNMKKAVPRLLEGIQFANYVVKLKSLSEEVGKLLLQRIMTAGVESLELSLDSSGITDPVQFLLDLSSHVSCLGIGSRSFRKTAPLQFDQVVIILEMFSRKLDRLKLRESVFFKPLNSESANTLRQRLPYLDKNICFWAACEPNKNNIRYRENDYIVQVDERWLRVIHKSRQFEGLDGYL
;
A
#
# COMPACT_ATOMS: atom_id res chain seq x y z
N MET A 1 29.45 64.32 20.31
CA MET A 1 28.85 63.44 21.33
C MET A 1 27.77 62.61 20.67
N LEU A 2 28.03 61.32 20.44
CA LEU A 2 27.05 60.24 20.35
C LEU A 2 27.85 58.94 20.28
N SER A 3 27.61 58.10 21.28
CA SER A 3 28.35 56.91 21.65
C SER A 3 28.12 55.77 20.65
N SER A 4 29.20 55.13 20.22
CA SER A 4 29.21 53.85 19.53
C SER A 4 28.77 52.74 20.48
N ASN A 5 27.57 52.20 20.27
CA ASN A 5 27.12 50.96 20.90
C ASN A 5 27.91 49.79 20.28
N GLN A 6 28.84 49.24 21.06
CA GLN A 6 29.43 47.92 20.80
C GLN A 6 28.36 46.85 21.08
N MET A 7 28.02 46.07 20.05
CA MET A 7 27.33 44.80 20.20
C MET A 7 28.20 43.86 21.04
N THR A 8 27.72 43.49 22.21
CA THR A 8 28.23 42.37 22.99
C THR A 8 27.90 41.06 22.27
N PRO A 9 28.84 40.11 22.16
CA PRO A 9 28.53 38.77 21.70
C PRO A 9 27.78 38.05 22.82
N LEU A 10 26.47 37.90 22.64
CA LEU A 10 25.65 37.00 23.44
C LEU A 10 26.01 35.55 23.06
N ASP A 11 26.67 34.89 24.01
CA ASP A 11 26.60 33.44 24.28
C ASP A 11 26.72 32.48 23.08
N GLU A 12 27.95 32.30 22.60
CA GLU A 12 28.40 31.04 21.98
C GLU A 12 28.82 29.99 23.05
N SER A 13 28.41 30.16 24.32
CA SER A 13 28.74 29.26 25.43
C SER A 13 27.77 28.07 25.56
N LEU A 14 27.17 27.61 24.45
CA LEU A 14 26.30 26.44 24.44
C LEU A 14 27.12 25.14 24.30
N ILE A 15 27.40 24.54 25.46
CA ILE A 15 27.41 23.09 25.73
C ILE A 15 28.48 22.27 24.96
N THR A 16 29.74 22.37 25.38
CA THR A 16 30.65 21.22 25.34
C THR A 16 30.38 20.34 26.57
N LEU A 17 29.33 19.52 26.50
CA LEU A 17 29.15 18.42 27.45
C LEU A 17 30.39 17.53 27.35
N SER A 18 31.14 17.38 28.44
CA SER A 18 32.26 16.45 28.47
C SER A 18 31.70 15.03 28.26
N MET A 19 32.33 14.23 27.40
CA MET A 19 31.91 12.83 27.18
C MET A 19 31.96 11.99 28.47
N GLN A 20 32.59 12.51 29.55
CA GLN A 20 32.69 11.84 30.84
C GLN A 20 31.40 11.95 31.67
N ASP A 21 30.48 12.86 31.32
CA ASP A 21 29.22 13.09 32.06
C ASP A 21 28.01 12.41 31.40
N LEU A 22 28.18 11.79 30.23
CA LEU A 22 27.13 11.08 29.52
C LEU A 22 26.89 9.70 30.14
N SER A 23 25.62 9.30 30.23
CA SER A 23 25.30 7.91 30.58
C SER A 23 25.82 6.95 29.51
N LYS A 24 26.03 5.68 29.87
CA LYS A 24 26.47 4.65 28.92
C LYS A 24 25.55 4.55 27.70
N LEU A 25 24.24 4.77 27.89
CA LEU A 25 23.26 4.78 26.80
C LEU A 25 23.46 5.98 25.86
N GLU A 26 23.70 7.17 26.40
CA GLU A 26 23.94 8.37 25.60
C GLU A 26 25.32 8.40 24.93
N SER A 27 26.26 7.61 25.43
CA SER A 27 27.58 7.43 24.81
C SER A 27 27.55 6.50 23.60
N LEU A 28 26.43 5.81 23.34
CA LEU A 28 26.32 4.92 22.18
C LEU A 28 26.31 5.74 20.87
N PRO A 29 26.85 5.17 19.78
CA PRO A 29 26.58 5.65 18.44
C PRO A 29 25.08 5.80 18.20
N ARG A 30 24.70 6.90 17.54
CA ARG A 30 23.31 7.26 17.27
C ARG A 30 22.51 6.11 16.66
N GLU A 31 23.12 5.39 15.73
CA GLU A 31 22.49 4.28 15.01
C GLU A 31 22.10 3.13 15.96
N LEU A 32 22.90 2.90 17.02
CA LEU A 32 22.56 1.91 18.05
C LEU A 32 21.43 2.40 18.96
N VAL A 33 21.42 3.69 19.31
CA VAL A 33 20.31 4.29 20.06
C VAL A 33 19.01 4.17 19.27
N TRP A 34 19.05 4.42 17.96
CA TRP A 34 17.90 4.25 17.08
C TRP A 34 17.42 2.80 17.01
N MET A 35 18.32 1.83 16.89
CA MET A 35 17.94 0.41 16.93
C MET A 35 17.28 0.04 18.28
N ILE A 36 17.74 0.60 19.39
CA ILE A 36 17.10 0.40 20.69
C ILE A 36 15.69 1.01 20.70
N ILE A 37 15.53 2.23 20.20
CA ILE A 37 14.22 2.88 20.13
C ILE A 37 13.26 2.10 19.20
N GLU A 38 13.73 1.63 18.05
CA GLU A 38 12.94 0.79 17.13
C GLU A 38 12.55 -0.57 17.74
N TYR A 39 13.35 -1.06 18.69
CA TYR A 39 13.05 -2.30 19.42
C TYR A 39 12.00 -2.10 20.52
N ILE A 40 11.93 -0.91 21.14
CA ILE A 40 10.95 -0.56 22.20
C ILE A 40 10.26 0.80 21.95
N PRO A 41 9.56 0.96 20.81
CA PRO A 41 9.02 2.24 20.37
C PRO A 41 7.87 2.75 21.27
N GLU A 42 7.29 1.91 22.12
CA GLU A 42 6.31 2.31 23.13
C GLU A 42 6.91 3.23 24.22
N THR A 43 8.22 3.17 24.46
CA THR A 43 8.93 3.95 25.49
C THR A 43 9.43 5.31 24.99
N VAL A 44 9.14 5.68 23.73
CA VAL A 44 9.76 6.86 23.08
C VAL A 44 9.49 8.17 23.83
N LEU A 45 8.33 8.29 24.47
CA LEU A 45 7.99 9.49 25.23
C LEU A 45 8.78 9.58 26.53
N ASP A 46 9.01 8.44 27.20
CA ASP A 46 9.81 8.39 28.42
C ASP A 46 11.29 8.65 28.11
N LEU A 47 11.82 8.05 27.04
CA LEU A 47 13.18 8.31 26.56
C LEU A 47 13.39 9.79 26.22
N ARG A 48 12.39 10.43 25.62
CA ARG A 48 12.42 11.86 25.31
C ARG A 48 12.44 12.75 26.56
N LEU A 49 11.89 12.29 27.67
CA LEU A 49 11.91 13.01 28.95
C LEU A 49 13.16 12.71 29.78
N ALA A 50 13.83 11.58 29.54
CA ALA A 50 14.96 11.12 30.32
C ALA A 50 16.20 12.02 30.17
N SER A 51 16.49 12.52 28.96
CA SER A 51 17.62 13.43 28.75
C SER A 51 17.50 14.27 27.48
N ARG A 52 18.33 15.31 27.36
CA ARG A 52 18.41 16.15 26.15
C ARG A 52 18.95 15.37 24.95
N SER A 53 19.93 14.49 25.17
CA SER A 53 20.55 13.70 24.10
C SER A 53 19.57 12.67 23.54
N LEU A 54 18.85 11.96 24.42
CA LEU A 54 17.82 11.01 24.01
C LEU A 54 16.64 11.71 23.34
N LYS A 55 16.24 12.88 23.83
CA LYS A 55 15.25 13.72 23.16
C LYS A 55 15.64 14.02 21.71
N LEU A 56 16.87 14.49 21.47
CA LEU A 56 17.34 14.77 20.11
C LEU A 56 17.35 13.51 19.25
N SER A 57 17.79 12.37 19.81
CA SER A 57 17.83 11.10 19.09
C SER A 57 16.43 10.61 18.69
N VAL A 58 15.45 10.71 19.59
CA VAL A 58 14.04 10.37 19.33
C VAL A 58 13.42 11.33 18.31
N ASP A 59 13.69 12.63 18.44
CA ASP A 59 13.15 13.66 17.54
C ASP A 59 13.71 13.48 16.11
N GLU A 60 15.01 13.20 15.97
CA GLU A 60 15.64 12.85 14.69
C GLU A 60 15.05 11.57 14.11
N LEU A 61 14.95 10.50 14.91
CA LEU A 61 14.39 9.22 14.45
C LEU A 61 12.94 9.36 14.01
N ALA A 62 12.12 10.14 14.72
CA ALA A 62 10.74 10.40 14.32
C ALA A 62 10.67 11.07 12.94
N GLN A 63 11.63 11.93 12.59
CA GLN A 63 11.68 12.59 11.28
C GLN A 63 12.18 11.67 10.15
N THR A 64 13.13 10.79 10.44
CA THR A 64 13.82 9.98 9.41
C THR A 64 13.28 8.55 9.28
N GLY A 65 12.65 8.01 10.32
CA GLY A 65 12.24 6.62 10.40
C GLY A 65 11.07 6.23 9.50
N GLN A 66 10.89 4.91 9.35
CA GLN A 66 9.88 4.28 8.50
C GLN A 66 8.94 3.43 9.37
N PHE A 67 7.74 3.93 9.61
CA PHE A 67 6.82 3.33 10.58
C PHE A 67 5.51 2.86 9.94
N MET A 68 5.31 3.17 8.67
CA MET A 68 4.00 3.18 8.03
C MET A 68 3.73 1.84 7.34
N GLN A 69 2.66 1.18 7.78
CA GLN A 69 2.27 -0.11 7.23
C GLN A 69 1.34 0.09 6.04
N GLU A 70 0.22 0.78 6.25
CA GLU A 70 -0.74 1.00 5.17
C GLU A 70 -1.13 2.48 5.01
N LEU A 71 -1.29 2.90 3.76
CA LEU A 71 -1.91 4.16 3.39
C LEU A 71 -3.19 3.85 2.61
N ILE A 72 -4.32 4.30 3.13
CA ILE A 72 -5.64 4.10 2.53
C ILE A 72 -6.18 5.46 2.11
N ILE A 73 -6.38 5.65 0.81
CA ILE A 73 -7.05 6.82 0.25
C ILE A 73 -8.42 6.38 -0.18
N ARG A 74 -9.46 6.86 0.50
CA ARG A 74 -10.84 6.46 0.19
C ARG A 74 -11.80 7.61 0.06
N ARG A 75 -12.84 7.41 -0.75
CA ARG A 75 -13.96 8.33 -0.82
C ARG A 75 -15.13 7.79 0.00
N ARG A 76 -15.67 8.60 0.91
CA ARG A 76 -16.88 8.26 1.66
C ARG A 76 -18.10 8.77 0.90
N ASP A 77 -18.65 7.92 0.04
CA ASP A 77 -19.80 8.27 -0.80
C ASP A 77 -21.12 8.43 0.00
N TRP A 78 -21.19 7.91 1.23
CA TRP A 78 -22.36 8.03 2.10
C TRP A 78 -22.42 9.34 2.91
N LEU A 79 -21.36 10.15 2.88
CA LEU A 79 -21.39 11.50 3.47
C LEU A 79 -22.01 12.50 2.48
N ASN A 80 -22.67 13.52 3.01
CA ASN A 80 -23.18 14.64 2.24
C ASN A 80 -22.57 15.97 2.71
N PRO A 81 -21.62 16.58 1.97
CA PRO A 81 -21.12 16.13 0.67
C PRO A 81 -20.16 14.92 0.78
N PRO A 82 -19.94 14.16 -0.31
CA PRO A 82 -18.93 13.10 -0.32
C PRO A 82 -17.52 13.67 -0.14
N GLU A 83 -16.78 13.13 0.82
CA GLU A 83 -15.44 13.60 1.17
C GLU A 83 -14.35 12.60 0.78
N LEU A 84 -13.19 13.14 0.41
CA LEU A 84 -11.97 12.37 0.28
C LEU A 84 -11.40 12.19 1.69
N VAL A 85 -11.01 10.98 2.04
CA VAL A 85 -10.47 10.65 3.35
C VAL A 85 -9.13 9.96 3.16
N ILE A 86 -8.14 10.43 3.90
CA ILE A 86 -6.83 9.79 3.99
C ILE A 86 -6.79 9.08 5.33
N GLU A 87 -6.51 7.79 5.29
CA GLU A 87 -6.34 6.96 6.46
C GLU A 87 -4.94 6.36 6.43
N VAL A 88 -4.29 6.42 7.57
CA VAL A 88 -2.94 5.91 7.79
C VAL A 88 -3.03 4.83 8.86
N GLU A 89 -2.46 3.67 8.59
CA GLU A 89 -2.34 2.59 9.55
C GLU A 89 -0.87 2.33 9.87
N THR A 90 -0.58 2.32 11.16
CA THR A 90 0.73 2.01 11.74
C THR A 90 0.55 0.95 12.80
N LEU A 91 1.61 0.20 13.11
CA LEU A 91 1.57 -0.66 14.30
C LEU A 91 1.42 0.22 15.55
N GLU A 92 0.71 -0.29 16.54
CA GLU A 92 0.45 0.39 17.81
C GLU A 92 1.75 0.84 18.48
N CYS A 93 2.76 -0.02 18.48
CA CYS A 93 4.07 0.27 19.08
C CYS A 93 4.75 1.49 18.43
N TYR A 94 4.51 1.77 17.14
CA TYR A 94 5.04 2.94 16.43
C TYR A 94 4.11 4.17 16.43
N SER A 95 2.90 4.05 16.98
CA SER A 95 1.88 5.10 16.93
C SER A 95 2.35 6.43 17.54
N LYS A 96 3.13 6.37 18.63
CA LYS A 96 3.68 7.56 19.30
C LYS A 96 4.76 8.27 18.49
N LEU A 97 5.58 7.54 17.73
CA LEU A 97 6.55 8.14 16.82
C LEU A 97 5.86 8.84 15.65
N PHE A 98 4.82 8.22 15.09
CA PHE A 98 4.01 8.86 14.05
C PHE A 98 3.33 10.13 14.56
N GLU A 99 2.74 10.10 15.77
CA GLU A 99 2.16 11.29 16.41
C GLU A 99 3.20 12.40 16.65
N LEU A 100 4.42 12.04 17.05
CA LEU A 100 5.51 13.02 17.20
C LEU A 100 5.87 13.65 15.86
N ARG A 101 5.97 12.85 14.79
CA ARG A 101 6.25 13.35 13.45
C ARG A 101 5.16 14.30 12.96
N LEU A 102 3.90 13.94 13.18
CA LEU A 102 2.78 14.84 12.92
C LEU A 102 2.91 16.14 13.73
N LYS A 103 3.36 16.10 14.99
CA LYS A 103 3.49 17.31 15.83
C LYS A 103 4.57 18.29 15.39
N PHE A 104 5.58 17.85 14.63
CA PHE A 104 6.67 18.73 14.20
C PHE A 104 6.30 19.67 13.06
N GLY A 105 5.24 19.34 12.30
CA GLY A 105 4.89 20.13 11.14
C GLY A 105 3.98 21.32 11.47
N GLU A 106 4.13 22.40 10.68
CA GLU A 106 3.44 23.68 10.90
C GLU A 106 1.90 23.57 10.87
N LEU A 107 1.36 22.63 10.08
CA LEU A 107 -0.09 22.39 9.96
C LEU A 107 -0.68 21.54 11.08
N PHE A 108 0.14 21.04 12.03
CA PHE A 108 -0.35 20.13 13.06
C PHE A 108 -1.52 20.72 13.86
N SER A 109 -1.41 21.98 14.28
CA SER A 109 -2.40 22.61 15.16
C SER A 109 -3.81 22.69 14.55
N GLU A 110 -3.90 22.72 13.23
CA GLU A 110 -5.16 22.74 12.48
C GLU A 110 -5.65 21.31 12.20
N LEU A 111 -4.75 20.44 11.73
CA LEU A 111 -5.09 19.07 11.33
C LEU A 111 -5.40 18.19 12.54
N SER A 112 -4.70 18.37 13.67
CA SER A 112 -4.87 17.55 14.87
C SER A 112 -6.28 17.60 15.44
N LYS A 113 -7.03 18.70 15.20
CA LYS A 113 -8.43 18.85 15.62
C LYS A 113 -9.38 17.98 14.81
N ARG A 114 -8.95 17.49 13.64
CA ARG A 114 -9.75 16.73 12.68
C ARG A 114 -9.29 15.29 12.52
N ILE A 115 -8.04 15.00 12.86
CA ILE A 115 -7.51 13.63 12.84
C ILE A 115 -8.19 12.84 13.96
N SER A 116 -8.97 11.83 13.60
CA SER A 116 -9.46 10.84 14.56
C SER A 116 -8.49 9.66 14.63
N ARG A 117 -8.32 9.12 15.83
CA ARG A 117 -7.52 7.91 16.11
C ARG A 117 -8.45 6.81 16.60
N GLU A 118 -8.33 5.63 16.00
CA GLU A 118 -9.06 4.43 16.41
C GLU A 118 -8.12 3.22 16.38
N GLU A 119 -8.32 2.30 17.32
CA GLU A 119 -7.74 0.96 17.28
C GLU A 119 -8.48 0.14 16.20
N VAL A 120 -7.74 -0.62 15.41
CA VAL A 120 -8.35 -1.45 14.37
C VAL A 120 -8.65 -2.83 14.96
N ASP A 121 -9.94 -3.14 15.12
CA ASP A 121 -10.45 -4.47 15.49
C ASP A 121 -10.28 -5.47 14.32
N SER A 122 -9.04 -5.72 13.90
CA SER A 122 -8.69 -6.73 12.91
C SER A 122 -7.55 -7.57 13.45
N GLU A 123 -7.60 -8.90 13.33
CA GLU A 123 -6.46 -9.74 13.71
C GLU A 123 -5.32 -9.58 12.69
N PRO A 124 -4.07 -9.32 13.14
CA PRO A 124 -3.65 -9.08 14.52
C PRO A 124 -4.01 -7.66 15.00
N SER A 125 -4.51 -7.55 16.23
CA SER A 125 -5.14 -6.36 16.87
C SER A 125 -4.22 -5.16 17.11
N ASP A 126 -3.04 -5.12 16.50
CA ASP A 126 -1.94 -4.26 16.93
C ASP A 126 -1.77 -3.04 16.01
N TYR A 127 -2.85 -2.58 15.38
CA TYR A 127 -2.83 -1.45 14.44
C TYR A 127 -3.59 -0.24 14.97
N MET A 128 -2.96 0.92 14.81
CA MET A 128 -3.55 2.23 15.07
C MET A 128 -3.86 2.91 13.74
N LYS A 129 -5.11 3.35 13.60
CA LYS A 129 -5.60 4.03 12.41
C LYS A 129 -5.83 5.51 12.68
N TYR A 130 -5.21 6.33 11.85
CA TYR A 130 -5.36 7.78 11.85
C TYR A 130 -6.17 8.19 10.62
N THR A 131 -7.28 8.87 10.84
CA THR A 131 -8.22 9.25 9.78
C THR A 131 -8.28 10.76 9.67
N LEU A 132 -7.98 11.28 8.48
CA LEU A 132 -8.14 12.68 8.13
C LEU A 132 -9.19 12.83 7.02
N PRO A 133 -10.40 13.33 7.31
CA PRO A 133 -11.33 13.75 6.28
C PRO A 133 -10.78 15.02 5.61
N LEU A 134 -10.92 15.15 4.28
CA LEU A 134 -10.57 16.35 3.51
C LEU A 134 -11.85 17.02 2.98
N THR A 135 -11.95 18.32 3.21
CA THR A 135 -13.09 19.15 2.83
C THR A 135 -12.78 19.96 1.56
N LYS A 136 -13.82 20.56 0.96
CA LYS A 136 -13.64 21.43 -0.22
C LYS A 136 -12.93 22.75 0.09
N ASN A 137 -12.91 23.16 1.35
CA ASN A 137 -12.31 24.42 1.80
C ASN A 137 -10.82 24.25 2.12
N ASP A 138 -10.33 23.02 2.12
CA ASP A 138 -8.94 22.73 2.44
C ASP A 138 -8.03 23.12 1.29
N ASP A 139 -6.83 23.63 1.63
CA ASP A 139 -5.71 23.66 0.69
C ASP A 139 -5.13 22.25 0.54
N ILE A 140 -5.86 21.42 -0.22
CA ILE A 140 -5.53 20.01 -0.46
C ILE A 140 -4.05 19.85 -0.88
N PRO A 141 -3.50 20.62 -1.85
CA PRO A 141 -2.08 20.58 -2.18
C PRO A 141 -1.13 20.64 -0.98
N ILE A 142 -1.29 21.61 -0.09
CA ILE A 142 -0.39 21.80 1.06
C ILE A 142 -0.57 20.65 2.06
N ILE A 143 -1.80 20.24 2.34
CA ILE A 143 -2.07 19.12 3.25
C ILE A 143 -1.46 17.81 2.71
N LEU A 144 -1.53 17.56 1.40
CA LEU A 144 -0.96 16.35 0.81
C LEU A 144 0.57 16.34 0.89
N ASP A 145 1.24 17.48 0.68
CA ASP A 145 2.69 17.59 0.80
C ASP A 145 3.13 17.37 2.25
N TYR A 146 2.42 17.98 3.19
CA TYR A 146 2.62 17.79 4.61
C TYR A 146 2.50 16.32 5.02
N LEU A 147 1.42 15.66 4.60
CA LEU A 147 1.20 14.25 4.92
C LEU A 147 2.30 13.41 4.29
N ARG A 148 2.67 13.64 3.04
CA ARG A 148 3.77 12.93 2.38
C ARG A 148 5.06 13.02 3.20
N GLU A 149 5.40 14.19 3.73
CA GLU A 149 6.56 14.38 4.60
C GLU A 149 6.41 13.62 5.93
N CYS A 150 5.20 13.49 6.46
CA CYS A 150 4.89 12.72 7.67
C CYS A 150 4.85 11.20 7.46
N MET A 151 4.57 10.71 6.26
CA MET A 151 4.50 9.26 6.01
C MET A 151 5.87 8.63 5.73
N GLY A 152 6.87 9.46 5.39
CA GLY A 152 8.19 8.99 5.00
C GLY A 152 8.21 8.43 3.57
N ARG A 153 9.30 7.74 3.23
CA ARG A 153 9.60 7.33 1.84
C ARG A 153 9.21 5.89 1.50
N ARG A 154 8.83 5.07 2.49
CA ARG A 154 8.47 3.67 2.26
C ARG A 154 7.19 3.35 3.01
N ILE A 155 6.26 2.72 2.31
CA ILE A 155 4.99 2.24 2.83
C ILE A 155 4.83 0.80 2.33
N LYS A 156 4.37 -0.12 3.17
CA LYS A 156 4.22 -1.53 2.75
C LYS A 156 3.08 -1.68 1.73
N THR A 157 1.92 -1.09 2.03
CA THR A 157 0.71 -1.23 1.21
C THR A 157 0.03 0.12 0.97
N VAL A 158 -0.36 0.38 -0.27
CA VAL A 158 -1.22 1.52 -0.63
C VAL A 158 -2.56 1.00 -1.13
N ARG A 159 -3.67 1.49 -0.55
CA ARG A 159 -5.03 1.14 -0.95
C ARG A 159 -5.80 2.36 -1.45
N LEU A 160 -6.33 2.31 -2.66
CA LEU A 160 -7.17 3.33 -3.27
C LEU A 160 -8.59 2.81 -3.38
N LEU A 161 -9.50 3.32 -2.56
CA LEU A 161 -10.86 2.79 -2.43
C LEU A 161 -11.90 3.83 -2.87
N HIS A 162 -12.60 3.58 -3.98
CA HIS A 162 -13.63 4.48 -4.52
C HIS A 162 -13.11 5.88 -4.92
N VAL A 163 -11.82 6.01 -5.21
CA VAL A 163 -11.23 7.29 -5.63
C VAL A 163 -11.75 7.67 -7.03
N LYS A 164 -12.16 8.93 -7.21
CA LYS A 164 -12.58 9.46 -8.52
C LYS A 164 -11.38 9.74 -9.42
N ASP A 165 -11.56 9.65 -10.73
CA ASP A 165 -10.54 9.97 -11.75
C ASP A 165 -9.85 11.32 -11.51
N ARG A 166 -10.60 12.37 -11.15
CA ARG A 166 -10.02 13.69 -10.85
C ARG A 166 -8.97 13.61 -9.72
N ASN A 167 -9.22 12.81 -8.70
CA ASN A 167 -8.30 12.64 -7.57
C ASN A 167 -7.14 11.72 -7.94
N MET A 168 -7.39 10.69 -8.76
CA MET A 168 -6.34 9.85 -9.35
C MET A 168 -5.34 10.64 -10.19
N LYS A 169 -5.79 11.71 -10.84
CA LYS A 169 -4.95 12.57 -11.69
C LYS A 169 -4.19 13.67 -10.93
N LYS A 170 -4.61 14.03 -9.71
CA LYS A 170 -4.07 15.19 -8.98
C LYS A 170 -3.59 14.85 -7.56
N ALA A 171 -4.50 14.38 -6.71
CA ALA A 171 -4.22 14.17 -5.30
C ALA A 171 -3.30 12.94 -5.08
N VAL A 172 -3.62 11.82 -5.74
CA VAL A 172 -2.88 10.56 -5.57
C VAL A 172 -1.43 10.68 -6.04
N PRO A 173 -1.12 11.22 -7.24
CA PRO A 173 0.26 11.33 -7.69
C PRO A 173 1.10 12.23 -6.78
N ARG A 174 0.53 13.35 -6.30
CA ARG A 174 1.21 14.29 -5.40
C ARG A 174 1.55 13.64 -4.05
N LEU A 175 0.58 12.95 -3.45
CA LEU A 175 0.76 12.29 -2.16
C LEU A 175 1.77 11.15 -2.22
N LEU A 176 1.80 10.40 -3.32
CA LEU A 176 2.66 9.22 -3.48
C LEU A 176 4.02 9.56 -4.12
N GLU A 177 4.26 10.81 -4.52
CA GLU A 177 5.53 11.21 -5.13
C GLU A 177 6.73 10.86 -4.24
N GLY A 178 7.72 10.17 -4.80
CA GLY A 178 8.91 9.73 -4.05
C GLY A 178 8.70 8.60 -3.03
N ILE A 179 7.46 8.14 -2.81
CA ILE A 179 7.16 7.01 -1.91
C ILE A 179 7.37 5.68 -2.65
N GLN A 180 8.02 4.72 -2.01
CA GLN A 180 8.18 3.34 -2.50
C GLN A 180 7.18 2.43 -1.77
N PHE A 181 6.58 1.48 -2.49
CA PHE A 181 5.66 0.50 -1.89
C PHE A 181 5.56 -0.78 -2.73
N ALA A 182 5.44 -1.92 -2.04
CA ALA A 182 5.42 -3.23 -2.69
C ALA A 182 4.00 -3.67 -3.09
N ASN A 183 2.99 -3.31 -2.29
CA ASN A 183 1.60 -3.75 -2.50
C ASN A 183 0.70 -2.57 -2.88
N TYR A 184 -0.07 -2.75 -3.94
CA TYR A 184 -0.99 -1.73 -4.44
C TYR A 184 -2.39 -2.32 -4.63
N VAL A 185 -3.37 -1.78 -3.91
CA VAL A 185 -4.77 -2.21 -4.01
C VAL A 185 -5.58 -1.06 -4.58
N VAL A 186 -6.25 -1.28 -5.70
CA VAL A 186 -6.98 -0.25 -6.45
C VAL A 186 -8.39 -0.72 -6.70
N LYS A 187 -9.36 -0.13 -6.00
CA LYS A 187 -10.79 -0.42 -6.12
C LYS A 187 -11.51 0.80 -6.67
N LEU A 188 -11.80 0.80 -7.97
CA LEU A 188 -12.41 1.92 -8.69
C LEU A 188 -13.81 1.56 -9.21
N LYS A 189 -14.63 2.56 -9.51
CA LYS A 189 -15.91 2.33 -10.20
C LYS A 189 -15.70 2.21 -11.71
N SER A 190 -14.89 3.09 -12.26
CA SER A 190 -14.53 3.12 -13.68
C SER A 190 -13.03 3.35 -13.81
N LEU A 191 -12.40 2.71 -14.80
CA LEU A 191 -11.01 2.93 -15.16
C LEU A 191 -10.94 3.57 -16.55
N SER A 192 -10.54 4.84 -16.65
CA SER A 192 -10.29 5.50 -17.94
C SER A 192 -8.89 5.22 -18.48
N GLU A 193 -8.69 5.37 -19.78
CA GLU A 193 -7.39 5.24 -20.47
C GLU A 193 -6.26 6.03 -19.78
N GLU A 194 -6.51 7.31 -19.45
CA GLU A 194 -5.51 8.15 -18.79
C GLU A 194 -5.16 7.65 -17.38
N VAL A 195 -6.16 7.20 -16.61
CA VAL A 195 -5.92 6.64 -15.27
C VAL A 195 -5.20 5.30 -15.36
N GLY A 196 -5.48 4.48 -16.38
CA GLY A 196 -4.74 3.24 -16.68
C GLY A 196 -3.26 3.51 -16.94
N LYS A 197 -2.94 4.53 -17.74
CA LYS A 197 -1.54 4.95 -17.99
C LYS A 197 -0.83 5.43 -16.73
N LEU A 198 -1.50 6.26 -15.92
CA LEU A 198 -0.95 6.72 -14.64
C LEU A 198 -0.71 5.55 -13.67
N LEU A 199 -1.62 4.58 -13.63
CA LEU A 199 -1.49 3.38 -12.82
C LEU A 199 -0.26 2.56 -13.24
N LEU A 200 -0.10 2.30 -14.54
CA LEU A 200 1.06 1.58 -15.08
C LEU A 200 2.38 2.30 -14.78
N GLN A 201 2.45 3.60 -15.05
CA GLN A 201 3.61 4.42 -14.73
C GLN A 201 3.96 4.33 -13.24
N ARG A 202 2.94 4.32 -12.38
CA ARG A 202 3.15 4.23 -10.94
C ARG A 202 3.68 2.87 -10.50
N ILE A 203 3.13 1.79 -11.05
CA ILE A 203 3.60 0.41 -10.80
C ILE A 203 5.08 0.29 -11.16
N MET A 204 5.47 0.83 -12.31
CA MET A 204 6.86 0.81 -12.79
C MET A 204 7.79 1.62 -11.87
N THR A 205 7.41 2.87 -11.55
CA THR A 205 8.28 3.80 -10.81
C THR A 205 8.42 3.47 -9.33
N ALA A 206 7.39 2.90 -8.70
CA ALA A 206 7.40 2.50 -7.29
C ALA A 206 7.87 1.05 -7.07
N GLY A 207 8.18 0.30 -8.14
CA GLY A 207 8.64 -1.09 -8.04
C GLY A 207 7.59 -2.03 -7.44
N VAL A 208 6.31 -1.83 -7.75
CA VAL A 208 5.21 -2.59 -7.17
C VAL A 208 5.36 -4.07 -7.52
N GLU A 209 5.28 -4.94 -6.51
CA GLU A 209 5.38 -6.39 -6.65
C GLU A 209 3.99 -7.03 -6.77
N SER A 210 3.02 -6.50 -6.02
CA SER A 210 1.66 -7.04 -5.95
C SER A 210 0.62 -5.96 -6.26
N LEU A 211 -0.28 -6.26 -7.19
CA LEU A 211 -1.42 -5.41 -7.55
C LEU A 211 -2.74 -6.16 -7.38
N GLU A 212 -3.69 -5.59 -6.63
CA GLU A 212 -5.10 -5.99 -6.67
C GLU A 212 -5.93 -4.88 -7.35
N LEU A 213 -6.53 -5.18 -8.49
CA LEU A 213 -7.34 -4.25 -9.27
C LEU A 213 -8.81 -4.71 -9.30
N SER A 214 -9.70 -3.92 -8.69
CA SER A 214 -11.15 -4.15 -8.72
C SER A 214 -11.89 -2.99 -9.41
N LEU A 215 -12.67 -3.28 -10.44
CA LEU A 215 -13.39 -2.26 -11.22
C LEU A 215 -14.77 -2.72 -11.69
N ASP A 216 -15.73 -1.80 -11.76
CA ASP A 216 -17.09 -2.08 -12.29
C ASP A 216 -17.22 -1.77 -13.79
N SER A 217 -16.33 -0.95 -14.36
CA SER A 217 -16.32 -0.59 -15.78
C SER A 217 -14.92 -0.19 -16.25
N SER A 218 -14.61 -0.46 -17.51
CA SER A 218 -13.34 -0.08 -18.14
C SER A 218 -13.60 0.75 -19.39
N GLY A 219 -12.92 1.89 -19.50
CA GLY A 219 -12.79 2.71 -20.70
C GLY A 219 -11.39 2.61 -21.30
N ILE A 220 -10.70 1.49 -21.06
CA ILE A 220 -9.41 1.16 -21.67
C ILE A 220 -9.66 0.72 -23.12
N THR A 221 -8.89 1.27 -24.06
CA THR A 221 -9.08 1.02 -25.50
C THR A 221 -8.58 -0.37 -25.90
N ASP A 222 -7.40 -0.75 -25.41
CA ASP A 222 -6.82 -2.08 -25.58
C ASP A 222 -6.65 -2.77 -24.22
N PRO A 223 -7.69 -3.48 -23.75
CA PRO A 223 -7.68 -4.14 -22.46
C PRO A 223 -6.68 -5.31 -22.42
N VAL A 224 -6.40 -5.96 -23.55
CA VAL A 224 -5.47 -7.10 -23.60
C VAL A 224 -4.05 -6.57 -23.39
N GLN A 225 -3.65 -5.56 -24.16
CA GLN A 225 -2.32 -4.96 -24.00
C GLN A 225 -2.13 -4.41 -22.60
N PHE A 226 -3.14 -3.75 -22.02
CA PHE A 226 -3.08 -3.26 -20.65
C PHE A 226 -2.82 -4.38 -19.61
N LEU A 227 -3.50 -5.52 -19.72
CA LEU A 227 -3.29 -6.67 -18.83
C LEU A 227 -1.89 -7.27 -18.97
N LEU A 228 -1.42 -7.35 -20.21
CA LEU A 228 -0.08 -7.82 -20.54
C LEU A 228 1.00 -6.89 -19.99
N ASP A 229 0.83 -5.57 -20.12
CA ASP A 229 1.72 -4.57 -19.53
C ASP A 229 1.76 -4.71 -18.00
N LEU A 230 0.60 -4.86 -17.34
CA LEU A 230 0.55 -5.13 -15.90
C LEU A 230 1.36 -6.38 -15.51
N SER A 231 1.13 -7.50 -16.19
CA SER A 231 1.82 -8.78 -15.92
C SER A 231 3.33 -8.75 -16.20
N SER A 232 3.82 -7.73 -16.91
CA SER A 232 5.24 -7.50 -17.17
C SER A 232 5.94 -6.83 -15.99
N HIS A 233 5.19 -6.15 -15.12
CA HIS A 233 5.75 -5.32 -14.06
C HIS A 233 5.52 -5.88 -12.65
N VAL A 234 4.46 -6.67 -12.43
CA VAL A 234 4.14 -7.26 -11.12
C VAL A 234 4.38 -8.77 -11.09
N SER A 235 4.75 -9.31 -9.92
CA SER A 235 4.83 -10.76 -9.69
C SER A 235 3.50 -11.33 -9.20
N CYS A 236 2.63 -10.50 -8.63
CA CYS A 236 1.30 -10.89 -8.17
C CYS A 236 0.23 -9.94 -8.71
N LEU A 237 -0.82 -10.51 -9.31
CA LEU A 237 -1.93 -9.77 -9.89
C LEU A 237 -3.27 -10.38 -9.49
N GLY A 238 -4.10 -9.60 -8.81
CA GLY A 238 -5.50 -9.89 -8.54
C GLY A 238 -6.40 -8.99 -9.39
N ILE A 239 -7.38 -9.56 -10.08
CA ILE A 239 -8.36 -8.83 -10.86
C ILE A 239 -9.77 -9.28 -10.46
N GLY A 240 -10.66 -8.32 -10.22
CA GLY A 240 -12.05 -8.62 -9.87
C GLY A 240 -13.02 -7.47 -10.16
N SER A 241 -14.29 -7.74 -9.95
CA SER A 241 -15.34 -6.71 -9.88
C SER A 241 -15.62 -6.34 -8.42
N ARG A 242 -16.14 -5.12 -8.22
CA ARG A 242 -16.68 -4.69 -6.93
C ARG A 242 -18.15 -5.04 -6.77
N SER A 243 -18.87 -5.06 -7.89
CA SER A 243 -20.30 -5.35 -7.93
C SER A 243 -20.58 -6.59 -8.78
N PHE A 244 -21.59 -7.36 -8.38
CA PHE A 244 -22.13 -8.46 -9.19
C PHE A 244 -22.93 -7.97 -10.41
N ARG A 245 -22.77 -6.70 -10.80
CA ARG A 245 -23.45 -6.18 -11.99
C ARG A 245 -22.78 -6.80 -13.20
N LYS A 246 -23.56 -7.59 -13.94
CA LYS A 246 -23.16 -8.24 -15.18
C LYS A 246 -22.86 -7.17 -16.24
N THR A 247 -21.64 -6.66 -16.28
CA THR A 247 -21.12 -6.01 -17.49
C THR A 247 -20.79 -7.11 -18.48
N ALA A 248 -21.14 -6.91 -19.76
CA ALA A 248 -20.71 -7.82 -20.82
C ALA A 248 -19.17 -7.84 -20.83
N PRO A 249 -18.54 -8.99 -20.53
CA PRO A 249 -17.09 -9.08 -20.55
C PRO A 249 -16.59 -8.98 -21.98
N LEU A 250 -15.35 -8.51 -22.12
CA LEU A 250 -14.69 -8.40 -23.41
C LEU A 250 -14.55 -9.79 -24.06
N GLN A 251 -14.77 -9.85 -25.37
CA GLN A 251 -14.68 -11.10 -26.14
C GLN A 251 -13.25 -11.32 -26.60
N PHE A 252 -12.49 -12.06 -25.81
CA PHE A 252 -11.16 -12.54 -26.19
C PHE A 252 -10.91 -13.95 -25.64
N ASP A 253 -9.90 -14.62 -26.19
CA ASP A 253 -9.46 -15.92 -25.69
C ASP A 253 -8.69 -15.76 -24.37
N GLN A 254 -9.40 -16.03 -23.28
CA GLN A 254 -8.83 -15.91 -21.93
C GLN A 254 -7.69 -16.89 -21.70
N VAL A 255 -7.71 -18.07 -22.32
CA VAL A 255 -6.67 -19.08 -22.10
C VAL A 255 -5.34 -18.56 -22.64
N VAL A 256 -5.36 -18.05 -23.88
CA VAL A 256 -4.16 -17.48 -24.52
C VAL A 256 -3.60 -16.33 -23.69
N ILE A 257 -4.45 -15.41 -23.24
CA ILE A 257 -4.02 -14.24 -22.46
C ILE A 257 -3.46 -14.66 -21.10
N ILE A 258 -4.10 -15.59 -20.38
CA ILE A 258 -3.62 -16.06 -19.08
C ILE A 258 -2.24 -16.71 -19.21
N LEU A 259 -2.04 -17.55 -20.23
CA LEU A 259 -0.75 -18.18 -20.49
C LEU A 259 0.32 -17.14 -20.85
N GLU A 260 -0.02 -16.16 -21.67
CA GLU A 260 0.86 -15.04 -22.05
C GLU A 260 1.16 -14.09 -20.89
N MET A 261 0.27 -13.95 -19.92
CA MET A 261 0.57 -13.21 -18.68
C MET A 261 1.61 -13.96 -17.84
N PHE A 262 1.52 -15.29 -17.73
CA PHE A 262 2.47 -16.11 -16.97
C PHE A 262 3.84 -16.26 -17.66
N SER A 263 3.93 -16.09 -18.98
CA SER A 263 5.21 -16.08 -19.71
C SER A 263 6.07 -14.85 -19.39
N ARG A 264 5.50 -13.86 -18.68
CA ARG A 264 6.15 -12.61 -18.27
C ARG A 264 6.63 -12.69 -16.81
N LYS A 265 6.66 -11.56 -16.09
CA LYS A 265 7.11 -11.48 -14.70
C LYS A 265 6.13 -12.15 -13.73
N LEU A 266 4.87 -12.33 -14.11
CA LEU A 266 3.80 -12.78 -13.22
C LEU A 266 3.97 -14.21 -12.71
N ASP A 267 3.91 -14.38 -11.40
CA ASP A 267 3.98 -15.67 -10.71
C ASP A 267 2.63 -16.09 -10.11
N ARG A 268 1.82 -15.09 -9.71
CA ARG A 268 0.57 -15.29 -8.98
C ARG A 268 -0.54 -14.52 -9.68
N LEU A 269 -1.61 -15.22 -10.07
CA LEU A 269 -2.75 -14.61 -10.72
C LEU A 269 -4.06 -15.06 -10.07
N LYS A 270 -4.86 -14.10 -9.61
CA LYS A 270 -6.19 -14.32 -9.04
C LYS A 270 -7.23 -13.58 -9.87
N LEU A 271 -8.05 -14.33 -10.59
CA LEU A 271 -9.14 -13.82 -11.42
C LEU A 271 -10.49 -14.10 -10.74
N ARG A 272 -11.19 -13.04 -10.37
CA ARG A 272 -12.61 -13.08 -10.04
C ARG A 272 -13.41 -12.59 -11.25
N GLU A 273 -14.72 -12.82 -11.22
CA GLU A 273 -15.62 -12.19 -12.21
C GLU A 273 -15.35 -10.69 -12.25
N SER A 274 -15.05 -10.17 -13.44
CA SER A 274 -14.62 -8.79 -13.65
C SER A 274 -15.03 -8.31 -15.05
N VAL A 275 -14.83 -7.01 -15.31
CA VAL A 275 -15.07 -6.45 -16.65
C VAL A 275 -14.14 -7.02 -17.72
N PHE A 276 -12.98 -7.54 -17.30
CA PHE A 276 -11.99 -8.13 -18.19
C PHE A 276 -12.24 -9.63 -18.39
N PHE A 277 -12.67 -10.35 -17.36
CA PHE A 277 -12.79 -11.81 -17.39
C PHE A 277 -14.19 -12.26 -16.96
N LYS A 278 -14.89 -12.99 -17.85
CA LYS A 278 -15.98 -13.89 -17.45
C LYS A 278 -15.43 -15.08 -16.67
N PRO A 279 -16.26 -15.73 -15.84
CA PRO A 279 -15.93 -17.07 -15.34
C PRO A 279 -15.50 -18.00 -16.47
N LEU A 280 -14.48 -18.81 -16.22
CA LEU A 280 -13.99 -19.79 -17.18
C LEU A 280 -15.08 -20.83 -17.45
N ASN A 281 -15.35 -21.08 -18.73
CA ASN A 281 -16.18 -22.22 -19.10
C ASN A 281 -15.40 -23.53 -18.91
N SER A 282 -16.10 -24.66 -19.04
CA SER A 282 -15.50 -25.98 -18.84
C SER A 282 -14.31 -26.25 -19.78
N GLU A 283 -14.35 -25.78 -21.03
CA GLU A 283 -13.29 -25.96 -22.02
C GLU A 283 -12.03 -25.15 -21.67
N SER A 284 -12.18 -23.87 -21.34
CA SER A 284 -11.07 -23.01 -20.94
C SER A 284 -10.42 -23.49 -19.65
N ALA A 285 -11.23 -23.90 -18.66
CA ALA A 285 -10.72 -24.48 -17.41
C ALA A 285 -9.97 -25.80 -17.66
N ASN A 286 -10.49 -26.66 -18.54
CA ASN A 286 -9.82 -27.90 -18.95
C ASN A 286 -8.49 -27.65 -19.66
N THR A 287 -8.43 -26.62 -20.51
CA THR A 287 -7.19 -26.28 -21.21
C THR A 287 -6.14 -25.71 -20.25
N LEU A 288 -6.54 -24.81 -19.34
CA LEU A 288 -5.63 -24.22 -18.37
C LEU A 288 -5.10 -25.27 -17.38
N ARG A 289 -5.94 -26.19 -16.88
CA ARG A 289 -5.46 -27.24 -15.97
C ARG A 289 -4.44 -28.18 -16.62
N GLN A 290 -4.51 -28.38 -17.94
CA GLN A 290 -3.56 -29.22 -18.68
C GLN A 290 -2.27 -28.49 -19.05
N ARG A 291 -2.30 -27.16 -19.21
CA ARG A 291 -1.14 -26.39 -19.69
C ARG A 291 -0.33 -25.73 -18.58
N LEU A 292 -1.00 -25.20 -17.55
CA LEU A 292 -0.34 -24.47 -16.46
C LEU A 292 0.72 -25.30 -15.70
N PRO A 293 0.50 -26.60 -15.38
CA PRO A 293 1.51 -27.41 -14.70
C PRO A 293 2.78 -27.70 -15.50
N TYR A 294 2.79 -27.39 -16.80
CA TYR A 294 3.92 -27.61 -17.70
C TYR A 294 4.64 -26.30 -18.07
N LEU A 295 4.24 -25.19 -17.46
CA LEU A 295 5.04 -23.97 -17.50
C LEU A 295 6.29 -24.17 -16.66
N ASP A 296 7.46 -23.82 -17.21
CA ASP A 296 8.76 -23.87 -16.52
C ASP A 296 8.91 -22.73 -15.51
N LYS A 297 7.93 -22.63 -14.60
CA LYS A 297 7.79 -21.52 -13.67
C LYS A 297 6.91 -21.91 -12.50
N ASN A 298 7.38 -21.70 -11.27
CA ASN A 298 6.57 -21.95 -10.08
C ASN A 298 5.42 -20.94 -9.99
N ILE A 299 4.20 -21.32 -10.37
CA ILE A 299 3.04 -20.41 -10.40
C ILE A 299 1.97 -20.73 -9.35
N CYS A 300 1.13 -19.74 -9.06
CA CYS A 300 -0.10 -19.88 -8.28
C CYS A 300 -1.26 -19.19 -9.03
N PHE A 301 -2.21 -19.99 -9.53
CA PHE A 301 -3.32 -19.52 -10.36
C PHE A 301 -4.66 -19.85 -9.72
N TRP A 302 -5.53 -18.84 -9.65
CA TRP A 302 -6.89 -18.94 -9.12
C TRP A 302 -7.83 -18.23 -10.08
N ALA A 303 -8.88 -18.89 -10.53
CA ALA A 303 -9.88 -18.27 -11.39
C ALA A 303 -11.30 -18.76 -11.09
N ALA A 304 -12.25 -17.82 -11.13
CA ALA A 304 -13.67 -18.15 -11.12
C ALA A 304 -14.02 -18.98 -12.36
N CYS A 305 -14.81 -20.04 -12.17
CA CYS A 305 -15.29 -20.94 -13.22
C CYS A 305 -16.82 -21.04 -13.19
N GLU A 306 -17.39 -21.48 -14.30
CA GLU A 306 -18.79 -21.92 -14.34
C GLU A 306 -19.01 -23.09 -13.38
N PRO A 307 -20.23 -23.22 -12.80
CA PRO A 307 -20.53 -24.27 -11.84
C PRO A 307 -20.17 -25.67 -12.34
N ASN A 308 -19.21 -26.32 -11.69
CA ASN A 308 -18.86 -27.71 -11.97
C ASN A 308 -19.44 -28.62 -10.88
N LYS A 309 -20.22 -29.63 -11.28
CA LYS A 309 -20.80 -30.60 -10.35
C LYS A 309 -19.78 -31.61 -9.81
N ASN A 310 -18.66 -31.77 -10.51
CA ASN A 310 -17.64 -32.73 -10.17
C ASN A 310 -16.44 -32.00 -9.56
N ASN A 311 -16.24 -32.17 -8.24
CA ASN A 311 -15.02 -31.73 -7.58
C ASN A 311 -13.85 -32.58 -8.10
N ILE A 312 -12.88 -31.93 -8.72
CA ILE A 312 -11.67 -32.58 -9.24
C ILE A 312 -10.49 -32.12 -8.39
N ARG A 313 -9.68 -33.05 -7.90
CA ARG A 313 -8.43 -32.74 -7.22
C ARG A 313 -7.37 -33.79 -7.53
N TYR A 314 -6.24 -33.37 -8.06
CA TYR A 314 -5.11 -34.26 -8.36
C TYR A 314 -3.78 -33.50 -8.27
N ARG A 315 -2.68 -34.24 -8.41
CA ARG A 315 -1.32 -33.69 -8.49
C ARG A 315 -0.69 -34.03 -9.83
N GLU A 316 0.04 -33.08 -10.39
CA GLU A 316 0.74 -33.23 -11.68
C GLU A 316 1.94 -32.27 -11.70
N ASN A 317 3.15 -32.74 -12.02
CA ASN A 317 4.38 -31.94 -12.09
C ASN A 317 4.63 -31.03 -10.87
N ASP A 318 4.48 -31.54 -9.65
CA ASP A 318 4.55 -30.75 -8.41
C ASP A 318 3.48 -29.64 -8.26
N TYR A 319 2.45 -29.63 -9.09
CA TYR A 319 1.26 -28.81 -8.91
C TYR A 319 0.15 -29.57 -8.20
N ILE A 320 -0.61 -28.83 -7.40
CA ILE A 320 -1.93 -29.23 -6.94
C ILE A 320 -2.94 -28.55 -7.86
N VAL A 321 -3.71 -29.36 -8.58
CA VAL A 321 -4.80 -28.91 -9.44
C VAL A 321 -6.11 -29.24 -8.76
N GLN A 322 -6.96 -28.23 -8.56
CA GLN A 322 -8.26 -28.37 -7.95
C GLN A 322 -9.31 -27.59 -8.73
N VAL A 323 -10.41 -28.26 -9.07
CA VAL A 323 -11.64 -27.63 -9.55
C VAL A 323 -12.71 -27.91 -8.51
N ASP A 324 -13.15 -26.86 -7.82
CA ASP A 324 -14.31 -26.92 -6.92
C ASP A 324 -15.54 -26.35 -7.63
N GLU A 325 -16.66 -26.20 -6.91
CA GLU A 325 -17.93 -25.76 -7.50
C GLU A 325 -17.82 -24.48 -8.32
N ARG A 326 -16.92 -23.53 -7.99
CA ARG A 326 -16.83 -22.24 -8.68
C ARG A 326 -15.41 -21.75 -8.93
N TRP A 327 -14.40 -22.54 -8.62
CA TRP A 327 -13.01 -22.13 -8.75
C TRP A 327 -12.15 -23.21 -9.39
N LEU A 328 -11.25 -22.76 -10.27
CA LEU A 328 -10.06 -23.50 -10.68
C LEU A 328 -8.86 -22.95 -9.89
N ARG A 329 -8.09 -23.86 -9.31
CA ARG A 329 -6.84 -23.58 -8.62
C ARG A 329 -5.73 -24.46 -9.21
N VAL A 330 -4.62 -23.85 -9.59
CA VAL A 330 -3.40 -24.55 -10.01
C VAL A 330 -2.24 -23.95 -9.22
N ILE A 331 -1.69 -24.70 -8.28
CA ILE A 331 -0.74 -24.18 -7.29
C ILE A 331 0.49 -25.07 -7.25
N HIS A 332 1.66 -24.49 -7.55
CA HIS A 332 2.93 -25.20 -7.37
C HIS A 332 3.16 -25.52 -5.89
N LYS A 333 3.72 -26.70 -5.58
CA LYS A 333 3.94 -27.19 -4.21
C LYS A 333 4.76 -26.21 -3.36
N SER A 334 5.75 -25.52 -3.94
CA SER A 334 6.54 -24.51 -3.22
C SER A 334 5.73 -23.30 -2.74
N ARG A 335 4.53 -23.08 -3.33
CA ARG A 335 3.63 -21.96 -3.03
C ARG A 335 2.38 -22.38 -2.26
N GLN A 336 2.27 -23.64 -1.82
CA GLN A 336 1.05 -24.18 -1.22
C GLN A 336 0.61 -23.47 0.09
N PHE A 337 1.56 -22.83 0.78
CA PHE A 337 1.32 -22.07 2.01
C PHE A 337 1.17 -20.56 1.77
N GLU A 338 1.31 -20.11 0.52
CA GLU A 338 1.01 -18.73 0.13
C GLU A 338 -0.51 -18.57 0.07
N GLY A 339 -1.16 -18.56 1.23
CA GLY A 339 -2.59 -18.30 1.35
C GLY A 339 -2.94 -17.00 0.66
N LEU A 340 -3.77 -17.06 -0.39
CA LEU A 340 -4.36 -15.88 -1.05
C LEU A 340 -5.60 -15.37 -0.31
N ASP A 341 -5.90 -15.92 0.87
CA ASP A 341 -7.15 -15.73 1.61
C ASP A 341 -7.01 -14.92 2.91
N GLY A 342 -5.83 -14.39 3.23
CA GLY A 342 -5.64 -13.56 4.43
C GLY A 342 -5.05 -12.17 4.16
N TYR A 343 -4.12 -12.07 3.22
CA TYR A 343 -3.48 -10.81 2.86
C TYR A 343 -3.15 -10.80 1.37
N LEU A 344 -3.91 -10.00 0.62
CA LEU A 344 -3.35 -9.18 -0.45
C LEU A 344 -3.69 -7.72 -0.15
#